data_AF-A0A382U4I4-F1
#
_entry.id   AF-A0A382U4I4-F1
#
_cell.length_a   1.000
_cell.length_b   1.000
_cell.length_c   1.000
_cell.angle_alpha   90.00
_cell.angle_beta   90.00
_cell.angle_gamma   90.00
#
_symmetry.space_group_name_H-M   'P 1'
#
loop_
_entity.id
_entity.type
_entity.pdbx_description
1 polymer ?
#
loop_
_entity_poly.entity_id
_entity_poly.type
_entity_poly.pdbx_seq_one_letter_code
_entity_poly.pdbx_strand_id
1 'polypeptide(L)'
;MPLLKIDDNKFEVEKGKTVLEVALENNIEIPHYCYHPALEIAGSCRMCLVEVEGMPKLQVSCNTFIGEVPPARKIDGEYDMVVHTKNELVTKERKNILEFLLLNHPLDCPVCDQAGECDLQDYSFKYGNAHSRFDEDKRVRPNENLGSQIVINHNRCILCTRCTRFTREISGTSELFVEERGYNSKIAIIEDNPLDNLLAGNVTDICPVGALLSTDYIHKNRIWNMKKQPSVCQDCSVGCNIDVFSQ
;
A
#
# COMPACT_ATOMS: atom_id res chain seq x y z
N MET A 1 -24.18 -18.30 -2.51
CA MET A 1 -23.45 -17.04 -2.34
C MET A 1 -23.29 -16.84 -0.85
N PRO A 2 -22.07 -16.82 -0.32
CA PRO A 2 -21.85 -16.57 1.10
C PRO A 2 -22.35 -15.18 1.49
N LEU A 3 -22.95 -15.10 2.69
CA LEU A 3 -23.42 -13.85 3.28
C LEU A 3 -22.36 -13.31 4.24
N LEU A 4 -21.78 -12.16 3.91
CA LEU A 4 -20.77 -11.46 4.69
C LEU A 4 -21.40 -10.29 5.44
N LYS A 5 -21.00 -10.07 6.69
CA LYS A 5 -21.28 -8.83 7.43
C LYS A 5 -19.97 -8.11 7.70
N ILE A 6 -19.85 -6.85 7.27
CA ILE A 6 -18.74 -5.96 7.62
C ILE A 6 -19.30 -4.81 8.46
N ASP A 7 -18.91 -4.76 9.73
CA ASP A 7 -19.50 -3.90 10.75
C ASP A 7 -21.04 -4.06 10.77
N ASP A 8 -21.79 -3.04 10.37
CA ASP A 8 -23.27 -3.06 10.31
C ASP A 8 -23.83 -3.38 8.91
N ASN A 9 -22.97 -3.51 7.90
CA ASN A 9 -23.38 -3.69 6.51
C ASN A 9 -23.38 -5.16 6.11
N LYS A 10 -24.45 -5.59 5.43
CA LYS A 10 -24.60 -6.96 4.93
C LYS A 10 -24.35 -7.02 3.42
N PHE A 11 -23.64 -8.05 2.97
CA PHE A 11 -23.28 -8.26 1.57
C PHE A 11 -23.47 -9.72 1.17
N GLU A 12 -24.09 -9.96 0.02
CA GLU A 12 -23.98 -11.22 -0.68
C GLU A 12 -22.79 -11.15 -1.64
N VAL A 13 -21.85 -12.07 -1.48
CA VAL A 13 -20.58 -12.00 -2.21
C VAL A 13 -20.35 -13.24 -3.06
N GLU A 14 -19.60 -13.07 -4.13
CA GLU A 14 -19.11 -14.19 -4.92
C GLU A 14 -18.04 -14.97 -4.15
N LYS A 15 -17.96 -16.28 -4.37
CA LYS A 15 -16.94 -17.12 -3.74
C LYS A 15 -15.55 -16.69 -4.22
N GLY A 16 -14.60 -16.64 -3.31
CA GLY A 16 -13.19 -16.41 -3.65
C GLY A 16 -12.76 -14.94 -3.64
N LYS A 17 -13.65 -13.99 -3.39
CA LYS A 17 -13.24 -12.61 -3.05
C LYS A 17 -12.65 -12.54 -1.65
N THR A 18 -11.72 -11.62 -1.46
CA THR A 18 -11.18 -11.28 -0.14
C THR A 18 -12.06 -10.27 0.58
N VAL A 19 -11.95 -10.21 1.91
CA VAL A 19 -12.63 -9.19 2.72
C VAL A 19 -12.26 -7.78 2.28
N LEU A 20 -11.00 -7.53 1.90
CA LEU A 20 -10.56 -6.21 1.45
C LEU A 20 -11.20 -5.81 0.12
N GLU A 21 -11.27 -6.72 -0.86
CA GLU A 21 -11.90 -6.44 -2.16
C GLU A 21 -13.37 -6.05 -1.99
N VAL A 22 -14.12 -6.83 -1.21
CA VAL A 22 -15.54 -6.52 -0.95
C VAL A 22 -15.70 -5.18 -0.23
N ALA A 23 -14.81 -4.87 0.72
CA ALA A 23 -14.83 -3.58 1.40
C ALA A 23 -14.59 -2.41 0.42
N LEU A 24 -13.58 -2.52 -0.45
CA LEU A 24 -13.23 -1.48 -1.43
C LEU A 24 -14.34 -1.28 -2.47
N GLU A 25 -14.93 -2.36 -2.99
CA GLU A 25 -16.06 -2.31 -3.94
C GLU A 25 -17.29 -1.58 -3.36
N ASN A 26 -17.45 -1.62 -2.03
CA ASN A 26 -18.57 -1.01 -1.31
C ASN A 26 -18.19 0.29 -0.59
N ASN A 27 -17.06 0.92 -0.94
CA ASN A 27 -16.57 2.17 -0.34
C ASN A 27 -16.36 2.10 1.18
N ILE A 28 -16.08 0.92 1.72
CA ILE A 28 -15.65 0.73 3.11
C ILE A 28 -14.13 0.80 3.15
N GLU A 29 -13.61 1.87 3.76
CA GLU A 29 -12.17 2.07 3.86
C GLU A 29 -11.54 1.11 4.89
N ILE A 30 -10.64 0.25 4.40
CA ILE A 30 -9.69 -0.52 5.21
C ILE A 30 -8.28 -0.08 4.80
N PRO A 31 -7.48 0.53 5.70
CA PRO A 31 -6.18 1.08 5.34
C PRO A 31 -5.20 -0.03 4.93
N HIS A 32 -4.44 0.17 3.86
CA HIS A 32 -3.54 -0.82 3.31
C HIS A 32 -2.38 -0.19 2.52
N TYR A 33 -1.18 -0.80 2.59
CA TYR A 33 0.01 -0.32 1.86
C TYR A 33 0.58 -1.32 0.86
N CYS A 34 0.58 -2.62 1.14
CA CYS A 34 1.18 -3.59 0.23
C CYS A 34 0.15 -4.11 -0.79
N TYR A 35 -1.14 -4.13 -0.45
CA TYR A 35 -2.17 -4.56 -1.39
C TYR A 35 -2.27 -3.58 -2.56
N HIS A 36 -2.40 -4.11 -3.77
CA HIS A 36 -2.72 -3.36 -4.99
C HIS A 36 -3.52 -4.32 -5.88
N PRO A 37 -4.65 -3.91 -6.47
CA PRO A 37 -5.56 -4.82 -7.17
C PRO A 37 -4.92 -5.50 -8.40
N ALA A 38 -3.92 -4.88 -9.01
CA ALA A 38 -3.19 -5.44 -10.14
C ALA A 38 -1.97 -6.31 -9.77
N LEU A 39 -1.69 -6.53 -8.47
CA LEU A 39 -0.53 -7.30 -8.00
C LEU A 39 -0.95 -8.47 -7.12
N GLU A 40 -0.11 -9.51 -7.04
CA GLU A 40 -0.29 -10.63 -6.13
C GLU A 40 -0.37 -10.18 -4.66
N ILE A 41 -1.18 -10.86 -3.85
CA ILE A 41 -1.36 -10.52 -2.43
C ILE A 41 -0.07 -10.84 -1.63
N ALA A 42 0.55 -9.82 -1.03
CA ALA A 42 1.76 -10.00 -0.20
C ALA A 42 1.47 -10.15 1.31
N GLY A 43 0.55 -9.34 1.86
CA GLY A 43 0.25 -9.34 3.30
C GLY A 43 1.38 -8.85 4.24
N SER A 44 2.42 -8.19 3.71
CA SER A 44 3.63 -7.80 4.46
C SER A 44 3.40 -6.61 5.41
N CYS A 45 2.62 -5.60 5.01
CA CYS A 45 2.47 -4.36 5.79
C CYS A 45 1.55 -4.48 7.01
N ARG A 46 0.68 -5.50 7.05
CA ARG A 46 -0.33 -5.75 8.09
C ARG A 46 -1.33 -4.61 8.36
N MET A 47 -1.29 -3.47 7.68
CA MET A 47 -2.18 -2.33 7.95
C MET A 47 -3.68 -2.67 7.82
N CYS A 48 -4.00 -3.65 6.97
CA CYS A 48 -5.36 -4.08 6.67
C CYS A 48 -5.94 -5.09 7.68
N LEU A 49 -5.42 -5.11 8.92
CA LEU A 49 -5.95 -5.99 9.97
C LEU A 49 -7.43 -5.69 10.24
N VAL A 50 -8.19 -6.78 10.42
CA VAL A 50 -9.60 -6.81 10.80
C VAL A 50 -9.83 -7.93 11.81
N GLU A 51 -10.85 -7.79 12.64
CA GLU A 51 -11.32 -8.88 13.47
C GLU A 51 -12.33 -9.69 12.69
N VAL A 52 -12.17 -11.01 12.68
CA VAL A 52 -13.14 -11.94 12.10
C VAL A 52 -13.68 -12.76 13.25
N GLU A 53 -15.00 -12.73 13.45
CA GLU A 53 -15.63 -13.41 14.56
C GLU A 53 -15.36 -14.93 14.52
N GLY A 54 -15.07 -15.50 15.69
CA GLY A 54 -14.66 -16.91 15.83
C GLY A 54 -13.18 -17.18 15.55
N MET A 55 -12.40 -16.20 15.07
CA MET A 55 -10.95 -16.34 14.93
C MET A 55 -10.21 -15.77 16.15
N PRO A 56 -9.20 -16.49 16.70
CA PRO A 56 -8.51 -16.08 17.93
C PRO A 56 -7.52 -14.91 17.73
N LYS A 57 -7.25 -14.51 16.50
CA LYS A 57 -6.31 -13.44 16.14
C LYS A 57 -6.92 -12.58 15.04
N LEU A 58 -6.49 -11.33 14.98
CA LEU A 58 -6.80 -10.45 13.85
C LEU A 58 -6.26 -11.03 12.54
N GLN A 59 -7.05 -10.92 11.48
CA GLN A 59 -6.72 -11.40 10.15
C GLN A 59 -6.36 -10.24 9.23
N VAL A 60 -5.55 -10.51 8.20
CA VAL A 60 -5.31 -9.53 7.14
C VAL A 60 -6.43 -9.63 6.12
N SER A 61 -7.24 -8.58 6.02
CA SER A 61 -8.38 -8.55 5.09
C SER A 61 -7.97 -8.79 3.64
N CYS A 62 -6.77 -8.38 3.24
CA CYS A 62 -6.24 -8.59 1.87
C CYS A 62 -5.97 -10.06 1.53
N ASN A 63 -5.88 -10.97 2.50
CA ASN A 63 -5.66 -12.41 2.28
C ASN A 63 -6.68 -13.27 3.04
N THR A 64 -7.80 -12.68 3.46
CA THR A 64 -8.90 -13.40 4.11
C THR A 64 -9.97 -13.63 3.07
N PHE A 65 -10.02 -14.86 2.54
CA PHE A 65 -10.98 -15.25 1.52
C PHE A 65 -12.33 -15.58 2.14
N ILE A 66 -13.39 -15.14 1.47
CA ILE A 66 -14.76 -15.38 1.91
C ILE A 66 -15.25 -16.68 1.27
N GLY A 67 -15.70 -17.60 2.13
CA GLY A 67 -16.21 -18.91 1.74
C GLY A 67 -17.57 -19.19 2.38
N GLU A 68 -18.28 -20.18 1.83
CA GLU A 68 -19.51 -20.68 2.45
C GLU A 68 -19.16 -21.60 3.62
N VAL A 69 -19.89 -21.46 4.72
CA VAL A 69 -19.76 -22.32 5.88
C VAL A 69 -21.00 -23.21 6.04
N PRO A 70 -20.87 -24.43 6.59
CA PRO A 70 -22.02 -25.28 6.88
C PRO A 70 -23.01 -24.56 7.80
N PRO A 71 -24.33 -24.85 7.74
CA PRO A 71 -25.34 -24.18 8.56
C PRO A 71 -25.03 -24.16 10.07
N ALA A 72 -24.41 -25.22 10.59
CA ALA A 72 -24.01 -25.33 11.99
C ALA A 72 -22.89 -24.36 12.43
N ARG A 73 -22.21 -23.71 11.49
CA ARG A 73 -21.12 -22.75 11.73
C ARG A 73 -21.47 -21.32 11.31
N LYS A 74 -22.70 -21.07 10.85
CA LYS A 74 -23.15 -19.71 10.55
C LYS A 74 -23.21 -18.88 11.83
N ILE A 75 -22.66 -17.69 11.78
CA ILE A 75 -22.70 -16.72 12.88
C ILE A 75 -24.10 -16.10 12.88
N ASP A 76 -24.69 -15.96 14.07
CA ASP A 76 -26.10 -15.56 14.27
C ASP A 76 -27.11 -16.43 13.49
N GLY A 77 -26.70 -17.62 13.04
CA GLY A 77 -27.51 -18.50 12.17
C GLY A 77 -27.70 -18.00 10.73
N GLU A 78 -27.15 -16.85 10.36
CA GLU A 78 -27.36 -16.17 9.07
C GLU A 78 -26.07 -16.07 8.26
N TYR A 79 -25.01 -15.51 8.86
CA TYR A 79 -23.80 -15.07 8.15
C TYR A 79 -22.75 -16.17 8.04
N ASP A 80 -22.11 -16.23 6.88
CA ASP A 80 -20.96 -17.08 6.63
C ASP A 80 -19.67 -16.50 7.21
N MET A 81 -19.59 -15.17 7.35
CA MET A 81 -18.48 -14.46 7.98
C MET A 81 -18.96 -13.11 8.54
N VAL A 82 -18.51 -12.76 9.75
CA VAL A 82 -18.71 -11.44 10.37
C VAL A 82 -17.36 -10.81 10.63
N VAL A 83 -17.18 -9.58 10.16
CA VAL A 83 -15.93 -8.83 10.21
C VAL A 83 -16.15 -7.50 10.92
N HIS A 84 -15.32 -7.19 11.90
CA HIS A 84 -15.29 -5.88 12.54
C HIS A 84 -14.03 -5.13 12.11
N THR A 85 -14.21 -3.91 11.62
CA THR A 85 -13.13 -3.07 11.11
C THR A 85 -12.81 -1.87 12.01
N LYS A 86 -13.70 -1.56 12.98
CA LYS A 86 -13.64 -0.35 13.82
C LYS A 86 -13.66 -0.62 15.34
N ASN A 87 -13.60 -1.87 15.77
CA ASN A 87 -13.57 -2.18 17.19
C ASN A 87 -12.27 -1.65 17.86
N GLU A 88 -12.23 -1.68 19.20
CA GLU A 88 -11.09 -1.17 19.96
C GLU A 88 -9.79 -1.92 19.62
N LEU A 89 -9.87 -3.25 19.49
CA LEU A 89 -8.71 -4.10 19.21
C LEU A 89 -8.07 -3.77 17.84
N VAL A 90 -8.87 -3.71 16.77
CA VAL A 90 -8.39 -3.39 15.41
C VAL A 90 -7.83 -1.97 15.37
N THR A 91 -8.52 -1.01 15.99
CA THR A 91 -8.07 0.38 16.03
C THR A 91 -6.73 0.51 16.76
N LYS A 92 -6.56 -0.20 17.87
CA LYS A 92 -5.31 -0.25 18.63
C LYS A 92 -4.17 -0.88 17.81
N GLU A 93 -4.42 -2.01 17.15
CA GLU A 93 -3.37 -2.67 16.37
C GLU A 93 -2.96 -1.87 15.13
N ARG A 94 -3.89 -1.16 14.48
CA ARG A 94 -3.56 -0.22 13.39
C ARG A 94 -2.64 0.91 13.87
N LYS A 95 -2.90 1.46 15.06
CA LYS A 95 -2.01 2.46 15.69
C LYS A 95 -0.60 1.89 15.93
N ASN A 96 -0.50 0.67 16.45
CA ASN A 96 0.78 -0.01 16.67
C ASN A 96 1.54 -0.24 15.35
N ILE A 97 0.85 -0.68 14.30
CA ILE A 97 1.45 -0.89 12.98
C ILE A 97 2.00 0.43 12.43
N LEU A 98 1.22 1.51 12.49
CA LEU A 98 1.68 2.84 12.06
C LEU A 98 2.89 3.30 12.87
N GLU A 99 2.90 3.06 14.18
CA GLU A 99 4.07 3.36 15.01
C GLU A 99 5.33 2.60 14.53
N PHE A 100 5.21 1.32 14.18
CA PHE A 100 6.33 0.56 13.60
C PHE A 100 6.77 1.07 12.23
N LEU A 101 5.83 1.45 11.36
CA LEU A 101 6.15 2.01 10.04
C LEU A 101 6.85 3.37 10.16
N LEU A 102 6.46 4.18 11.14
CA LEU A 102 7.04 5.50 11.41
C LEU A 102 8.33 5.45 12.26
N LEU A 103 8.62 4.31 12.87
CA LEU A 103 9.77 4.13 13.78
C LEU A 103 11.08 4.59 13.14
N ASN A 104 11.37 4.11 11.94
CA ASN A 104 12.55 4.49 11.16
C ASN A 104 12.25 5.45 9.99
N HIS A 105 10.98 5.85 9.80
CA HIS A 105 10.63 6.81 8.75
C HIS A 105 11.14 8.22 9.14
N PRO A 106 11.80 8.95 8.23
CA PRO A 106 12.37 10.26 8.52
C PRO A 106 11.29 11.33 8.61
N LEU A 107 11.62 12.44 9.27
CA LEU A 107 10.76 13.63 9.36
C LEU A 107 10.88 14.51 8.10
N ASP A 108 10.77 13.89 6.93
CA ASP A 108 11.04 14.49 5.63
C ASP A 108 9.80 15.11 4.98
N CYS A 109 8.62 15.03 5.59
CA CYS A 109 7.36 15.46 4.96
C CYS A 109 7.42 16.86 4.30
N PRO A 110 8.09 17.88 4.85
CA PRO A 110 8.19 19.18 4.19
C PRO A 110 8.96 19.16 2.86
N VAL A 111 9.99 18.31 2.75
CA VAL A 111 10.86 18.20 1.57
C VAL A 111 10.44 17.06 0.64
N CYS A 112 9.65 16.10 1.13
CA CYS A 112 9.14 14.96 0.36
C CYS A 112 8.20 15.40 -0.77
N ASP A 113 8.44 14.91 -1.99
CA ASP A 113 7.59 15.24 -3.15
C ASP A 113 6.20 14.64 -3.09
N GLN A 114 6.05 13.49 -2.45
CA GLN A 114 4.76 12.82 -2.28
C GLN A 114 3.92 13.43 -1.15
N ALA A 115 4.41 14.45 -0.46
CA ALA A 115 3.63 15.13 0.57
C ALA A 115 2.33 15.68 -0.04
N GLY A 116 1.21 15.45 0.65
CA GLY A 116 -0.14 15.82 0.17
C GLY A 116 -0.84 14.75 -0.68
N GLU A 117 -0.13 13.71 -1.10
CA GLU A 117 -0.66 12.52 -1.79
C GLU A 117 -0.01 11.22 -1.27
N CYS A 118 0.43 11.24 -0.02
CA CYS A 118 1.13 10.12 0.62
C CYS A 118 0.17 9.33 1.51
N ASP A 119 -0.08 8.07 1.16
CA ASP A 119 -0.93 7.17 1.95
C ASP A 119 -0.46 7.09 3.42
N LEU A 120 0.87 7.08 3.64
CA LEU A 120 1.42 7.00 4.99
C LEU A 120 1.11 8.24 5.81
N GLN A 121 1.10 9.41 5.18
CA GLN A 121 0.73 10.66 5.84
C GLN A 121 -0.76 10.63 6.21
N ASP A 122 -1.62 10.26 5.27
CA ASP A 122 -3.07 10.29 5.44
C ASP A 122 -3.54 9.26 6.47
N TYR A 123 -3.02 8.03 6.41
CA TYR A 123 -3.32 7.00 7.40
C TYR A 123 -2.69 7.29 8.76
N SER A 124 -1.51 7.90 8.82
CA SER A 124 -0.95 8.36 10.10
C SER A 124 -1.84 9.41 10.74
N PHE A 125 -2.37 10.35 9.95
CA PHE A 125 -3.28 11.38 10.46
C PHE A 125 -4.62 10.80 10.93
N LYS A 126 -5.20 9.86 10.16
CA LYS A 126 -6.53 9.30 10.42
C LYS A 126 -6.55 8.19 11.48
N TYR A 127 -5.54 7.33 11.48
CA TYR A 127 -5.51 6.10 12.29
C TYR A 127 -4.33 6.03 13.26
N GLY A 128 -3.33 6.91 13.14
CA GLY A 128 -2.10 6.86 13.94
C GLY A 128 -2.24 7.43 15.35
N ASN A 129 -1.12 7.37 16.09
CA ASN A 129 -0.97 8.09 17.35
C ASN A 129 -0.52 9.53 17.09
N ALA A 130 -0.96 10.47 17.94
CA ALA A 130 -0.57 11.88 17.82
C ALA A 130 0.91 12.13 18.15
N HIS A 131 1.52 11.27 18.97
CA HIS A 131 2.90 11.41 19.42
C HIS A 131 3.68 10.11 19.25
N SER A 132 4.93 10.23 18.81
CA SER A 132 5.89 9.12 18.82
C SER A 132 6.43 8.91 20.23
N ARG A 133 6.68 7.65 20.59
CA ARG A 133 7.42 7.27 21.80
C ARG A 133 8.87 6.89 21.52
N PHE A 134 9.23 6.79 20.24
CA PHE A 134 10.58 6.45 19.79
C PHE A 134 11.48 7.68 19.88
N ASP A 135 12.54 7.57 20.69
CA ASP A 135 13.50 8.64 21.02
C ASP A 135 14.95 8.28 20.63
N GLU A 136 15.14 7.15 19.94
CA GLU A 136 16.45 6.69 19.50
C GLU A 136 16.80 7.25 18.12
N ASP A 137 18.07 7.12 17.75
CA ASP A 137 18.53 7.48 16.40
C ASP A 137 17.88 6.58 15.35
N LYS A 138 17.23 7.23 14.38
CA LYS A 138 16.66 6.55 13.20
C LYS A 138 17.78 6.07 12.29
N ARG A 139 17.55 4.94 11.60
CA ARG A 139 18.47 4.48 10.54
C ARG A 139 18.61 5.55 9.45
N VAL A 140 19.83 5.70 8.94
CA VAL A 140 20.12 6.57 7.80
C VAL A 140 20.86 5.78 6.73
N ARG A 141 20.39 5.91 5.50
CA ARG A 141 20.95 5.28 4.30
C ARG A 141 21.13 6.34 3.21
N PRO A 142 22.18 6.22 2.38
CA PRO A 142 22.33 7.08 1.22
C PRO A 142 21.19 6.83 0.23
N ASN A 143 20.85 7.84 -0.56
CA ASN A 143 19.97 7.65 -1.71
C ASN A 143 20.74 6.98 -2.85
N GLU A 144 20.06 6.18 -3.64
CA GLU A 144 20.66 5.43 -4.75
C GLU A 144 19.87 5.69 -6.04
N ASN A 145 20.56 5.78 -7.18
CA ASN A 145 19.91 5.76 -8.49
C ASN A 145 19.60 4.31 -8.82
N LEU A 146 18.33 4.01 -9.11
CA LEU A 146 17.93 2.67 -9.54
C LEU A 146 18.04 2.50 -11.06
N GLY A 147 18.09 3.60 -11.79
CA GLY A 147 18.25 3.66 -13.25
C GLY A 147 18.45 5.10 -13.69
N SER A 148 18.15 5.39 -14.96
CA SER A 148 18.29 6.73 -15.54
C SER A 148 17.23 7.72 -15.02
N GLN A 149 16.03 7.24 -14.70
CA GLN A 149 14.87 8.08 -14.37
C GLN A 149 14.41 8.01 -12.92
N ILE A 150 14.90 7.03 -12.15
CA ILE A 150 14.36 6.72 -10.82
C ILE A 150 15.45 6.79 -9.75
N VAL A 151 15.19 7.58 -8.72
CA VAL A 151 15.98 7.65 -7.47
C VAL A 151 15.18 7.01 -6.35
N ILE A 152 15.84 6.24 -5.49
CA ILE A 152 15.25 5.78 -4.23
C ILE A 152 15.81 6.54 -3.03
N ASN A 153 14.91 7.05 -2.20
CA ASN A 153 15.19 7.40 -0.82
C ASN A 153 14.81 6.23 0.09
N HIS A 154 15.82 5.45 0.47
CA HIS A 154 15.67 4.25 1.30
C HIS A 154 15.06 4.52 2.68
N ASN A 155 15.27 5.72 3.23
CA ASN A 155 14.79 6.06 4.57
C ASN A 155 13.27 6.22 4.58
N ARG A 156 12.67 6.68 3.48
CA ARG A 156 11.22 6.82 3.32
C ARG A 156 10.53 5.50 2.98
N CYS A 157 11.26 4.49 2.50
CA CYS A 157 10.69 3.21 2.11
C CYS A 157 10.19 2.40 3.32
N ILE A 158 8.93 1.98 3.26
CA ILE A 158 8.29 1.12 4.28
C ILE A 158 8.33 -0.38 3.94
N LEU A 159 9.09 -0.77 2.91
CA LEU A 159 9.25 -2.17 2.49
C LEU A 159 7.92 -2.91 2.22
N CYS A 160 6.94 -2.23 1.63
CA CYS A 160 5.66 -2.84 1.25
C CYS A 160 5.74 -3.79 0.04
N THR A 161 6.91 -3.84 -0.61
CA THR A 161 7.25 -4.70 -1.76
C THR A 161 6.27 -4.59 -2.95
N ARG A 162 5.59 -3.45 -3.12
CA ARG A 162 4.77 -3.18 -4.33
C ARG A 162 5.66 -3.06 -5.57
N CYS A 163 6.74 -2.28 -5.50
CA CYS A 163 7.65 -2.07 -6.64
C CYS A 163 8.33 -3.35 -7.12
N THR A 164 8.83 -4.20 -6.21
CA THR A 164 9.47 -5.47 -6.57
C THR A 164 8.49 -6.45 -7.22
N ARG A 165 7.24 -6.47 -6.76
CA ARG A 165 6.18 -7.28 -7.39
C ARG A 165 5.77 -6.72 -8.74
N PHE A 166 5.65 -5.41 -8.86
CA PHE A 166 5.38 -4.75 -10.14
C PHE A 166 6.42 -5.12 -11.19
N THR A 167 7.71 -5.03 -10.86
CA THR A 167 8.78 -5.38 -11.81
C THR A 167 8.80 -6.85 -12.18
N ARG A 168 8.30 -7.72 -11.29
CA ARG A 168 8.26 -9.17 -11.50
C ARG A 168 7.03 -9.62 -12.29
N GLU A 169 5.87 -9.06 -11.99
CA GLU A 169 4.56 -9.52 -12.45
C GLU A 169 4.07 -8.74 -13.68
N ILE A 170 4.36 -7.43 -13.75
CA ILE A 170 3.83 -6.54 -14.78
C ILE A 170 4.87 -6.24 -15.85
N SER A 171 6.03 -5.69 -15.49
CA SER A 171 7.10 -5.46 -16.47
C SER A 171 7.81 -6.76 -16.87
N GLY A 172 7.81 -7.77 -15.99
CA GLY A 172 8.44 -9.08 -16.22
C GLY A 172 9.97 -9.07 -16.22
N THR A 173 10.59 -7.94 -15.86
CA THR A 173 12.04 -7.70 -15.91
C THR A 173 12.75 -8.02 -14.60
N SER A 174 12.04 -7.98 -13.47
CA SER A 174 12.53 -8.33 -12.13
C SER A 174 13.82 -7.61 -11.71
N GLU A 175 14.02 -6.35 -12.11
CA GLU A 175 15.25 -5.61 -11.73
C GLU A 175 15.30 -5.32 -10.23
N LEU A 176 14.14 -5.10 -9.59
CA LEU A 176 14.05 -4.75 -8.17
C LEU A 176 13.84 -5.98 -7.28
N PHE A 177 14.60 -6.05 -6.19
CA PHE A 177 14.46 -7.08 -5.16
C PHE A 177 14.70 -6.51 -3.75
N VAL A 178 14.43 -7.33 -2.73
CA VAL A 178 14.76 -7.00 -1.34
C VAL A 178 16.15 -7.55 -1.02
N GLU A 179 17.10 -6.66 -0.81
CA GLU A 179 18.45 -6.99 -0.34
C GLU A 179 18.47 -7.08 1.19
N GLU A 180 19.35 -7.94 1.72
CA GLU A 180 19.49 -8.22 3.15
C GLU A 180 18.21 -8.76 3.82
N ARG A 181 18.18 -8.78 5.17
CA ARG A 181 17.07 -9.31 5.96
C ARG A 181 16.86 -8.49 7.24
N GLY A 182 15.64 -8.54 7.76
CA GLY A 182 15.28 -7.91 9.03
C GLY A 182 15.47 -6.40 9.00
N TYR A 183 16.11 -5.86 10.04
CA TYR A 183 16.37 -4.43 10.19
C TYR A 183 17.12 -3.83 8.99
N ASN A 184 18.00 -4.62 8.38
CA ASN A 184 18.85 -4.13 7.30
C ASN A 184 18.20 -4.18 5.90
N SER A 185 16.98 -4.70 5.78
CA SER A 185 16.36 -4.88 4.46
C SER A 185 16.24 -3.55 3.69
N LYS A 186 16.59 -3.54 2.40
CA LYS A 186 16.32 -2.44 1.45
C LYS A 186 15.86 -2.96 0.10
N ILE A 187 15.23 -2.09 -0.68
CA ILE A 187 14.94 -2.36 -2.09
C ILE A 187 16.18 -2.03 -2.90
N ALA A 188 16.77 -3.02 -3.57
CA ALA A 188 17.96 -2.84 -4.41
C ALA A 188 17.66 -3.27 -5.85
N ILE A 189 18.59 -2.93 -6.75
CA ILE A 189 18.63 -3.42 -8.13
C ILE A 189 19.65 -4.55 -8.27
N ILE A 190 19.41 -5.47 -9.20
CA ILE A 190 20.41 -6.49 -9.57
C ILE A 190 21.61 -5.79 -10.20
N GLU A 191 22.82 -6.20 -9.81
CA GLU A 191 24.07 -5.70 -10.38
C GLU A 191 24.05 -5.86 -11.92
N ASP A 192 24.45 -4.81 -12.63
CA ASP A 192 24.39 -4.69 -14.10
C ASP A 192 22.98 -4.70 -14.74
N ASN A 193 21.91 -4.59 -13.96
CA ASN A 193 20.53 -4.51 -14.48
C ASN A 193 19.76 -3.31 -13.88
N PRO A 194 20.00 -2.09 -14.39
CA PRO A 194 19.31 -0.90 -13.92
C PRO A 194 17.81 -0.94 -14.28
N LEU A 195 17.00 -0.24 -13.48
CA LEU A 195 15.57 -0.03 -13.69
C LEU A 195 15.34 0.95 -14.85
N ASP A 196 15.54 0.45 -16.08
CA ASP A 196 15.44 1.21 -17.33
C ASP A 196 14.48 0.54 -18.34
N ASN A 197 13.55 -0.29 -17.86
CA ASN A 197 12.49 -0.85 -18.69
C ASN A 197 11.42 0.19 -19.10
N LEU A 198 10.62 -0.14 -20.12
CA LEU A 198 9.60 0.75 -20.68
C LEU A 198 8.52 1.22 -19.68
N LEU A 199 8.34 0.49 -18.58
CA LEU A 199 7.34 0.78 -17.55
C LEU A 199 7.98 1.26 -16.24
N ALA A 200 9.28 1.56 -16.22
CA ALA A 200 10.03 1.93 -15.02
C ALA A 200 9.39 3.11 -14.29
N GLY A 201 8.89 4.12 -15.01
CA GLY A 201 8.20 5.28 -14.42
C GLY A 201 7.05 4.91 -13.48
N ASN A 202 6.30 3.85 -13.78
CA ASN A 202 5.14 3.44 -12.99
C ASN A 202 5.50 2.98 -11.56
N VAL A 203 6.78 2.73 -11.25
CA VAL A 203 7.18 2.41 -9.88
C VAL A 203 7.03 3.59 -8.92
N THR A 204 7.03 4.84 -9.42
CA THR A 204 6.75 6.02 -8.58
C THR A 204 5.28 6.05 -8.19
N ASP A 205 4.39 5.78 -9.15
CA ASP A 205 2.94 5.86 -8.95
C ASP A 205 2.43 4.74 -8.03
N ILE A 206 3.00 3.54 -8.14
CA ILE A 206 2.58 2.41 -7.31
C ILE A 206 3.11 2.52 -5.87
N CYS A 207 4.11 3.39 -5.63
CA CYS A 207 4.73 3.55 -4.32
C CYS A 207 3.79 4.34 -3.39
N PRO A 208 3.37 3.77 -2.24
CA PRO A 208 2.45 4.46 -1.33
C PRO A 208 3.11 5.58 -0.51
N VAL A 209 4.42 5.77 -0.68
CA VAL A 209 5.27 6.68 0.10
C VAL A 209 6.33 7.28 -0.81
N GLY A 210 6.84 8.47 -0.47
CA GLY A 210 7.81 9.22 -1.28
C GLY A 210 9.23 8.66 -1.30
N ALA A 211 9.36 7.34 -1.39
CA ALA A 211 10.62 6.61 -1.48
C ALA A 211 11.12 6.51 -2.92
N LEU A 212 10.24 6.22 -3.89
CA LEU A 212 10.61 6.13 -5.31
C LEU A 212 10.24 7.44 -5.99
N LEU A 213 11.24 8.12 -6.52
CA LEU A 213 11.11 9.48 -7.03
C LEU A 213 11.57 9.53 -8.48
N SER A 214 10.82 10.24 -9.32
CA SER A 214 11.25 10.57 -10.68
C SER A 214 12.30 11.68 -10.64
N THR A 215 13.46 11.43 -11.26
CA THR A 215 14.53 12.44 -11.41
C THR A 215 14.05 13.68 -12.16
N ASP A 216 13.09 13.50 -13.08
CA ASP A 216 12.52 14.57 -13.87
C ASP A 216 11.54 15.44 -13.08
N TYR A 217 10.96 14.98 -11.96
CA TYR A 217 9.94 15.75 -11.24
C TYR A 217 10.34 16.17 -9.82
N ILE A 218 11.39 15.56 -9.25
CA ILE A 218 11.85 15.83 -7.89
C ILE A 218 12.00 17.34 -7.61
N HIS A 219 11.33 17.82 -6.56
CA HIS A 219 11.28 19.21 -6.11
C HIS A 219 10.79 20.27 -7.12
N LYS A 220 10.12 19.88 -8.23
CA LYS A 220 9.60 20.86 -9.20
C LYS A 220 8.31 21.55 -8.76
N ASN A 221 7.37 20.80 -8.16
CA ASN A 221 6.12 21.36 -7.66
C ASN A 221 5.49 20.47 -6.58
N ARG A 222 4.31 20.86 -6.09
CA ARG A 222 3.50 20.10 -5.13
C ARG A 222 2.11 19.84 -5.71
N ILE A 223 1.53 18.70 -5.36
CA ILE A 223 0.26 18.25 -5.93
C ILE A 223 -0.89 19.25 -5.72
N TRP A 224 -0.94 19.92 -4.56
CA TRP A 224 -1.98 20.90 -4.25
C TRP A 224 -1.87 22.22 -5.04
N ASN A 225 -0.74 22.46 -5.72
CA ASN A 225 -0.57 23.62 -6.61
C ASN A 225 -1.00 23.31 -8.05
N MET A 226 -1.35 22.06 -8.36
CA MET A 226 -1.62 21.59 -9.72
C MET A 226 -3.11 21.39 -9.95
N LYS A 227 -3.60 21.80 -11.12
CA LYS A 227 -4.90 21.42 -11.66
C LYS A 227 -4.76 20.09 -12.41
N LYS A 228 -5.59 19.13 -12.02
CA LYS A 228 -5.71 17.82 -12.67
C LYS A 228 -6.73 17.88 -13.82
N GLN A 229 -6.34 17.46 -15.02
CA GLN A 229 -7.22 17.37 -16.18
C GLN A 229 -7.09 16.00 -16.87
N PRO A 230 -8.19 15.24 -17.07
CA PRO A 230 -8.14 13.98 -17.79
C PRO A 230 -7.87 14.21 -19.28
N SER A 231 -7.03 13.37 -19.89
CA SER A 231 -6.64 13.43 -21.29
C SER A 231 -6.26 12.03 -21.81
N VAL A 232 -5.79 11.95 -23.07
CA VAL A 232 -5.36 10.70 -23.73
C VAL A 232 -3.97 10.89 -24.33
N CYS A 233 -3.05 9.98 -24.00
CA CYS A 233 -1.67 9.97 -24.50
C CYS A 233 -1.63 9.78 -26.02
N GLN A 234 -0.84 10.60 -26.71
CA GLN A 234 -0.66 10.57 -28.17
C GLN A 234 0.70 9.99 -28.61
N ASP A 235 1.50 9.47 -27.67
CA ASP A 235 2.86 9.04 -27.93
C ASP A 235 2.93 7.74 -28.75
N CYS A 236 1.92 6.86 -28.59
CA CYS A 236 1.77 5.65 -29.39
C CYS A 236 0.30 5.31 -29.62
N SER A 237 0.03 4.33 -30.49
CA SER A 237 -1.34 3.94 -30.88
C SER A 237 -2.15 3.24 -29.78
N VAL A 238 -1.59 3.03 -28.58
CA VAL A 238 -2.33 2.46 -27.43
C VAL A 238 -3.39 3.45 -26.93
N GLY A 239 -3.11 4.75 -26.97
CA GLY A 239 -4.06 5.77 -26.50
C GLY A 239 -4.38 5.65 -25.01
N CYS A 240 -3.35 5.52 -24.16
CA CYS A 240 -3.53 5.41 -22.71
C CYS A 240 -4.28 6.63 -22.14
N ASN A 241 -5.23 6.38 -21.24
CA ASN A 241 -5.82 7.45 -20.43
C ASN A 241 -4.74 8.02 -19.50
N ILE A 242 -4.64 9.35 -19.43
CA ILE A 242 -3.68 10.05 -18.59
C ILE A 242 -4.35 11.20 -17.86
N ASP A 243 -3.77 11.57 -16.73
CA ASP A 243 -4.11 12.80 -16.03
C ASP A 243 -2.98 13.82 -16.22
N VAL A 244 -3.29 14.97 -16.81
CA VAL A 244 -2.34 16.06 -17.01
C VAL A 244 -2.43 16.99 -15.81
N PHE A 245 -1.31 17.15 -15.11
CA PHE A 245 -1.15 18.10 -14.01
C PHE A 245 -0.49 19.37 -14.53
N SER A 246 -1.17 20.51 -14.40
CA SER A 246 -0.71 21.84 -14.87
C SER A 246 -1.02 22.92 -13.84
N GLN A 247 -0.26 24.03 -13.81
CA GLN A 247 -0.50 25.16 -12.91
C GLN A 247 -1.70 26.01 -13.36
#